data_AF-A0A256WJN3-F1
#
_entry.id   AF-A0A256WJN3-F1
#
_cell.length_a   1.000
_cell.length_b   1.000
_cell.length_c   1.000
_cell.angle_alpha   90.00
_cell.angle_beta   90.00
_cell.angle_gamma   90.00
#
_symmetry.space_group_name_H-M   'P 1'
#
loop_
_entity.id
_entity.type
_entity.pdbx_description
1 polymer ?
#
loop_
_entity_poly.entity_id
_entity_poly.type
_entity_poly.pdbx_seq_one_letter_code
_entity_poly.pdbx_strand_id
1 'polypeptide(L)'
;MKNKNLFFYPIIIIASLFITTQQTKAQQKPFKFGFKLAPAISWLSPDSKHYENDGNAFTFAWGFVADITLMEHYYVNTGFNVSYFQANLKYDHQNQDTIASKGIMHRTYNLRYIEVPITFKMKTNELVDKFKFFGLIGINTGINIRAKADEYFKNSSTYGYQDDNIDIKDETALFKASLIVGAGAEYVIDESLSLIIGINFNNGFTNVLKGNNTAYPDIEAKAIPYYFELNLGVIF
;
A
#
# COMPACT_ATOMS: atom_id res chain seq x y z
N MET A 1 -33.08 -51.78 3.29
CA MET A 1 -31.65 -51.40 3.33
C MET A 1 -31.45 -50.19 2.43
N LYS A 2 -30.77 -49.15 2.94
CA LYS A 2 -30.65 -47.79 2.38
C LYS A 2 -29.84 -47.76 1.08
N ASN A 3 -30.43 -47.24 0.01
CA ASN A 3 -29.72 -46.75 -1.18
C ASN A 3 -28.94 -45.47 -0.78
N LYS A 4 -27.62 -45.54 -0.79
CA LYS A 4 -26.73 -44.38 -0.75
C LYS A 4 -25.94 -44.42 -2.04
N ASN A 5 -26.09 -43.38 -2.87
CA ASN A 5 -25.10 -42.79 -3.78
C ASN A 5 -25.83 -41.92 -4.82
N LEU A 6 -26.30 -40.75 -4.37
CA LEU A 6 -26.88 -39.74 -5.27
C LEU A 6 -26.57 -38.34 -4.73
N PHE A 7 -25.29 -37.98 -4.61
CA PHE A 7 -24.91 -36.63 -4.13
C PHE A 7 -23.66 -36.04 -4.79
N PHE A 8 -23.20 -36.57 -5.94
CA PHE A 8 -21.98 -36.09 -6.60
C PHE A 8 -22.17 -35.46 -7.98
N TYR A 9 -23.41 -35.24 -8.43
CA TYR A 9 -23.69 -34.64 -9.74
C TYR A 9 -23.97 -33.12 -9.82
N PRO A 10 -24.13 -32.31 -8.74
CA PRO A 10 -24.37 -30.87 -8.91
C PRO A 10 -23.09 -30.02 -9.05
N ILE A 11 -21.90 -30.55 -8.74
CA ILE A 11 -20.65 -29.77 -8.73
C ILE A 11 -20.02 -29.66 -10.13
N ILE A 12 -20.26 -30.63 -11.02
CA ILE A 12 -19.68 -30.63 -12.37
C ILE A 12 -20.47 -29.73 -13.33
N ILE A 13 -21.76 -29.50 -13.08
CA ILE A 13 -22.63 -28.68 -13.96
C ILE A 13 -22.39 -27.17 -13.76
N ILE A 14 -21.95 -26.75 -12.56
CA ILE A 14 -21.63 -25.35 -12.27
C ILE A 14 -20.26 -24.95 -12.88
N ALA A 15 -19.36 -25.91 -13.09
CA ALA A 15 -18.07 -25.67 -13.74
C ALA A 15 -18.16 -25.57 -15.28
N SER A 16 -19.22 -26.12 -15.89
CA SER A 16 -19.39 -26.14 -17.35
C SER A 16 -20.12 -24.92 -17.95
N LEU A 17 -20.67 -24.02 -17.13
CA LEU A 17 -21.52 -22.92 -17.62
C LEU A 17 -20.79 -21.62 -17.98
N PHE A 18 -19.45 -21.59 -17.95
CA PHE A 18 -18.65 -20.38 -18.24
C PHE A 18 -17.96 -20.37 -19.62
N ILE A 19 -18.31 -21.28 -20.53
CA ILE A 19 -17.78 -21.25 -21.91
C ILE A 19 -18.89 -20.84 -22.86
N THR A 20 -19.32 -19.58 -22.76
CA THR A 20 -19.91 -18.90 -23.92
C THR A 20 -18.85 -17.94 -24.46
N THR A 21 -18.24 -18.33 -25.57
CA THR A 21 -17.35 -17.46 -26.34
C THR A 21 -18.18 -16.34 -26.94
N GLN A 22 -18.33 -15.24 -26.21
CA GLN A 22 -18.84 -14.01 -26.78
C GLN A 22 -17.79 -13.47 -27.75
N GLN A 23 -18.11 -13.48 -29.04
CA GLN A 23 -17.40 -12.71 -30.05
C GLN A 23 -17.71 -11.22 -29.80
N THR A 24 -16.94 -10.58 -28.93
CA THR A 24 -16.98 -9.13 -28.77
C THR A 24 -16.18 -8.47 -29.89
N LYS A 25 -16.72 -7.39 -30.45
CA LYS A 25 -16.01 -6.56 -31.43
C LYS A 25 -14.73 -6.03 -30.78
N ALA A 26 -13.59 -6.56 -31.22
CA ALA A 26 -12.28 -6.22 -30.69
C ALA A 26 -11.87 -4.81 -31.12
N GLN A 27 -12.06 -3.84 -30.22
CA GLN A 27 -11.35 -2.55 -30.29
C GLN A 27 -10.69 -2.19 -28.94
N GLN A 28 -10.90 -2.98 -27.88
CA GLN A 28 -10.22 -2.82 -26.60
C GLN A 28 -9.29 -4.01 -26.34
N LYS A 29 -8.03 -3.70 -26.01
CA LYS A 29 -7.05 -4.70 -25.61
C LYS A 29 -7.53 -5.42 -24.36
N PRO A 30 -7.51 -6.77 -24.33
CA PRO A 30 -7.96 -7.54 -23.16
C PRO A 30 -7.09 -7.28 -21.93
N PHE A 31 -5.83 -6.92 -22.16
CA PHE A 31 -4.83 -6.72 -21.14
C PHE A 31 -3.89 -5.59 -21.58
N LYS A 32 -3.58 -4.68 -20.67
CA LYS A 32 -2.52 -3.69 -20.83
C LYS A 32 -1.53 -3.82 -19.69
N PHE A 33 -0.24 -3.68 -19.98
CA PHE A 33 0.83 -3.82 -18.99
C PHE A 33 1.74 -2.60 -19.03
N GLY A 34 2.26 -2.21 -17.87
CA GLY A 34 3.03 -1.00 -17.77
C GLY A 34 3.95 -0.97 -16.58
N PHE A 35 4.65 0.14 -16.47
CA PHE A 35 5.55 0.48 -15.37
C PHE A 35 5.14 1.81 -14.76
N LYS A 36 5.33 1.96 -13.45
CA LYS A 36 5.06 3.20 -12.74
C LYS A 36 6.19 3.60 -11.78
N LEU A 37 6.32 4.90 -11.59
CA LEU A 37 7.02 5.56 -10.50
C LEU A 37 5.99 6.32 -9.65
N ALA A 38 6.18 6.33 -8.34
CA ALA A 38 5.24 6.91 -7.40
C ALA A 38 5.97 7.61 -6.24
N PRO A 39 6.52 8.83 -6.45
CA PRO A 39 6.89 9.70 -5.35
C PRO A 39 5.66 10.08 -4.53
N ALA A 40 5.84 10.17 -3.22
CA ALA A 40 4.73 10.32 -2.30
C ALA A 40 5.15 11.01 -0.98
N ILE A 41 4.14 11.52 -0.28
CA ILE A 41 4.28 12.04 1.09
C ILE A 41 3.52 11.08 2.01
N SER A 42 4.18 10.62 3.06
CA SER A 42 3.66 9.62 4.00
C SER A 42 3.71 10.09 5.44
N TRP A 43 2.83 9.52 6.25
CA TRP A 43 2.81 9.71 7.70
C TRP A 43 2.21 8.48 8.38
N LEU A 44 2.44 8.39 9.68
CA LEU A 44 1.81 7.38 10.54
C LEU A 44 0.81 8.08 11.47
N SER A 45 -0.40 7.52 11.58
CA SER A 45 -1.38 7.94 12.58
C SER A 45 -1.34 6.96 13.75
N PRO A 46 -0.83 7.36 14.93
CA PRO A 46 -0.83 6.50 16.11
C PRO A 46 -2.25 6.23 16.62
N ASP A 47 -2.47 5.00 17.08
CA ASP A 47 -3.70 4.57 17.76
C ASP A 47 -3.38 4.03 19.17
N SER A 48 -2.29 4.51 19.76
CA SER A 48 -1.81 4.16 21.08
C SER A 48 -1.44 5.42 21.86
N LYS A 49 -1.75 5.43 23.16
CA LYS A 49 -1.38 6.55 24.05
C LYS A 49 0.15 6.69 24.11
N HIS A 50 0.64 7.91 24.35
CA HIS A 50 2.08 8.22 24.39
C HIS A 50 2.82 8.03 23.06
N TYR A 51 2.09 7.86 21.95
CA TYR A 51 2.63 7.93 20.60
C TYR A 51 1.99 9.11 19.88
N GLU A 52 2.82 9.92 19.24
CA GLU A 52 2.39 11.08 18.46
C GLU A 52 3.03 11.03 17.08
N ASN A 53 2.28 11.50 16.08
CA ASN A 53 2.83 11.75 14.76
C ASN A 53 3.93 12.82 14.87
N ASP A 54 5.09 12.57 14.25
CA ASP A 54 6.22 13.50 14.25
C ASP A 54 6.48 14.07 12.84
N GLY A 55 5.39 14.39 12.14
CA GLY A 55 5.40 14.99 10.83
C GLY A 55 5.31 13.99 9.67
N ASN A 56 5.55 14.54 8.48
CA ASN A 56 5.49 13.83 7.22
C ASN A 56 6.90 13.43 6.76
N ALA A 57 6.96 12.38 5.96
CA ALA A 57 8.19 11.92 5.34
C ALA A 57 8.00 11.75 3.82
N PHE A 58 9.11 11.74 3.10
CA PHE A 58 9.12 11.41 1.69
C PHE A 58 9.18 9.89 1.51
N THR A 59 8.31 9.35 0.68
CA THR A 59 8.26 7.94 0.32
C THR A 59 8.30 7.81 -1.19
N PHE A 60 8.71 6.64 -1.67
CA PHE A 60 8.81 6.36 -3.08
C PHE A 60 8.39 4.92 -3.36
N ALA A 61 7.73 4.69 -4.49
CA ALA A 61 7.50 3.35 -4.99
C ALA A 61 7.75 3.28 -6.50
N TRP A 62 8.07 2.08 -6.96
CA TRP A 62 8.15 1.76 -8.38
C TRP A 62 7.64 0.35 -8.61
N GLY A 63 7.19 0.05 -9.81
CA GLY A 63 6.67 -1.29 -10.09
C GLY A 63 5.95 -1.42 -11.40
N PHE A 64 5.40 -2.60 -11.59
CA PHE A 64 4.60 -2.94 -12.76
C PHE A 64 3.12 -2.83 -12.45
N VAL A 65 2.36 -2.38 -13.44
CA VAL A 65 0.91 -2.25 -13.38
C VAL A 65 0.28 -2.98 -14.55
N ALA A 66 -0.92 -3.49 -14.32
CA ALA A 66 -1.72 -4.15 -15.33
C ALA A 66 -3.17 -3.70 -15.25
N ASP A 67 -3.76 -3.36 -16.39
CA ASP A 67 -5.20 -3.14 -16.54
C ASP A 67 -5.80 -4.35 -17.26
N ILE A 68 -6.62 -5.12 -16.55
CA ILE A 68 -7.40 -6.23 -17.11
C ILE A 68 -8.79 -5.69 -17.46
N THR A 69 -9.15 -5.74 -18.75
CA THR A 69 -10.43 -5.21 -19.23
C THR A 69 -11.57 -6.14 -18.81
N LEU A 70 -12.53 -5.64 -18.05
CA LEU A 70 -13.75 -6.38 -17.71
C LEU A 70 -14.84 -6.11 -18.75
N MET A 71 -15.08 -4.84 -19.03
CA MET A 71 -16.08 -4.35 -19.98
C MET A 71 -15.67 -2.93 -20.41
N GLU A 72 -16.40 -2.36 -21.36
CA GLU A 72 -16.11 -1.02 -21.86
C GLU A 72 -16.07 -0.01 -20.71
N HIS A 73 -14.95 0.71 -20.56
CA HIS A 73 -14.67 1.68 -19.49
C HIS A 73 -14.31 1.11 -18.11
N TYR A 74 -14.44 -0.19 -17.88
CA TYR A 74 -14.23 -0.80 -16.56
C TYR A 74 -13.10 -1.84 -16.57
N TYR A 75 -12.17 -1.68 -15.65
CA TYR A 75 -10.93 -2.45 -15.58
C TYR A 75 -10.68 -2.90 -14.14
N VAL A 76 -10.10 -4.10 -13.99
CA VAL A 76 -9.36 -4.43 -12.77
C VAL A 76 -7.93 -3.98 -12.98
N ASN A 77 -7.49 -3.02 -12.18
CA ASN A 77 -6.10 -2.61 -12.14
C ASN A 77 -5.37 -3.34 -11.00
N THR A 78 -4.28 -4.00 -11.34
CA THR A 78 -3.41 -4.71 -10.39
C THR A 78 -1.94 -4.44 -10.70
N GLY A 79 -1.02 -5.00 -9.93
CA GLY A 79 0.40 -4.80 -10.14
C GLY A 79 1.30 -5.50 -9.14
N PHE A 80 2.59 -5.24 -9.31
CA PHE A 80 3.64 -5.65 -8.40
C PHE A 80 4.55 -4.44 -8.17
N ASN A 81 4.58 -3.92 -6.96
CA ASN A 81 5.33 -2.71 -6.61
C ASN A 81 6.32 -2.97 -5.49
N VAL A 82 7.46 -2.29 -5.54
CA VAL A 82 8.38 -2.16 -4.42
C VAL A 82 8.21 -0.75 -3.86
N SER A 83 7.79 -0.65 -2.60
CA SER A 83 7.61 0.63 -1.91
C SER A 83 8.68 0.84 -0.83
N TYR A 84 9.12 2.08 -0.69
CA TYR A 84 10.08 2.58 0.28
C TYR A 84 9.33 3.57 1.16
N PHE A 85 8.60 3.04 2.13
CA PHE A 85 7.76 3.80 3.04
C PHE A 85 8.60 4.40 4.16
N GLN A 86 8.51 5.71 4.36
CA GLN A 86 9.12 6.41 5.47
C GLN A 86 8.05 7.10 6.33
N ALA A 87 8.21 7.17 7.64
CA ALA A 87 7.33 7.98 8.49
C ALA A 87 7.96 8.23 9.86
N ASN A 88 7.61 9.37 10.47
CA ASN A 88 8.17 9.80 11.74
C ASN A 88 7.13 9.67 12.86
N LEU A 89 7.52 9.08 13.98
CA LEU A 89 6.75 9.08 15.23
C LEU A 89 7.64 9.53 16.37
N LYS A 90 7.02 10.11 17.39
CA LYS A 90 7.67 10.35 18.68
C LYS A 90 6.86 9.71 19.79
N TYR A 91 7.52 9.19 20.81
CA TYR A 91 6.87 8.52 21.93
C TYR A 91 7.68 8.56 23.22
N ASP A 92 6.99 8.44 24.35
CA ASP A 92 7.65 8.33 25.65
C ASP A 92 8.48 7.04 25.70
N HIS A 93 9.75 7.14 26.09
CA HIS A 93 10.68 6.03 26.13
C HIS A 93 11.46 6.02 27.45
N GLN A 94 11.70 4.82 27.97
CA GLN A 94 12.54 4.60 29.13
C GLN A 94 13.71 3.70 28.74
N ASN A 95 14.92 4.23 28.88
CA ASN A 95 16.14 3.45 28.67
C ASN A 95 16.34 2.51 29.87
N GLN A 96 16.53 1.21 29.61
CA GLN A 96 16.70 0.18 30.65
C GLN A 96 18.18 -0.13 30.96
N ASP A 97 19.12 0.30 30.09
CA ASP A 97 20.54 -0.09 30.17
C ASP A 97 21.41 0.87 31.00
N THR A 98 20.93 2.08 31.27
CA THR A 98 21.59 3.08 32.14
C THR A 98 20.54 3.81 32.97
N ILE A 99 20.92 4.28 34.17
CA ILE A 99 20.08 4.96 35.19
C ILE A 99 18.71 5.36 34.64
N ALA A 100 17.66 4.60 34.98
CA ALA A 100 16.32 4.68 34.40
C ALA A 100 15.89 6.12 34.08
N SER A 101 16.10 6.52 32.83
CA SER A 101 15.92 7.89 32.39
C SER A 101 14.73 7.90 31.41
N LYS A 102 13.66 8.58 31.81
CA LYS A 102 12.47 8.78 30.96
C LYS A 102 12.68 10.00 30.07
N GLY A 103 12.38 9.85 28.80
CA GLY A 103 12.50 10.92 27.81
C GLY A 103 11.60 10.67 26.61
N ILE A 104 11.80 11.46 25.56
CA ILE A 104 11.07 11.33 24.30
C ILE A 104 12.01 10.69 23.28
N MET A 105 11.54 9.62 22.66
CA MET A 105 12.17 9.00 21.51
C MET A 105 11.53 9.56 20.24
N HIS A 106 12.35 10.11 19.35
CA HIS A 106 11.98 10.41 17.97
C HIS A 106 12.47 9.26 17.10
N ARG A 107 11.57 8.65 16.32
CA ARG A 107 11.89 7.49 15.48
C ARG A 107 11.38 7.70 14.06
N THR A 108 12.30 7.66 13.11
CA THR A 108 12.02 7.60 11.66
C THR A 108 11.97 6.14 11.24
N TYR A 109 10.79 5.66 10.84
CA TYR A 109 10.59 4.32 10.32
C TYR A 109 10.93 4.28 8.84
N ASN A 110 11.82 3.38 8.43
CA ASN A 110 12.25 3.14 7.06
C ASN A 110 11.87 1.70 6.65
N LEU A 111 10.66 1.54 6.10
CA LEU A 111 10.06 0.25 5.78
C LEU A 111 10.05 0.00 4.28
N ARG A 112 10.26 -1.25 3.86
CA ARG A 112 10.15 -1.66 2.45
C ARG A 112 9.13 -2.75 2.29
N TYR A 113 8.21 -2.58 1.35
CA TYR A 113 7.17 -3.55 1.06
C TYR A 113 7.24 -4.01 -0.39
N ILE A 114 6.90 -5.28 -0.59
CA ILE A 114 6.39 -5.77 -1.87
C ILE A 114 4.88 -5.64 -1.81
N GLU A 115 4.29 -4.90 -2.75
CA GLU A 115 2.88 -4.58 -2.76
C GLU A 115 2.17 -5.13 -3.99
N VAL A 116 0.95 -5.62 -3.77
CA VAL A 116 0.02 -6.06 -4.82
C VAL A 116 -1.29 -5.30 -4.63
N PRO A 117 -1.54 -4.25 -5.43
CA PRO A 117 -2.82 -3.57 -5.45
C PRO A 117 -3.84 -4.38 -6.24
N ILE A 118 -5.10 -4.32 -5.84
CA ILE A 118 -6.25 -4.81 -6.58
C ILE A 118 -7.30 -3.71 -6.51
N THR A 119 -7.48 -3.01 -7.63
CA THR A 119 -8.36 -1.85 -7.72
C THR A 119 -9.32 -1.99 -8.88
N PHE A 120 -10.52 -1.46 -8.69
CA PHE A 120 -11.47 -1.22 -9.76
C PHE A 120 -11.17 0.16 -10.36
N LYS A 121 -10.93 0.20 -11.67
CA LYS A 121 -10.54 1.40 -12.40
C LYS A 121 -11.57 1.68 -13.49
N MET A 122 -12.08 2.90 -13.50
CA MET A 122 -13.04 3.38 -14.49
C MET A 122 -12.37 4.44 -15.35
N LYS A 123 -12.48 4.34 -16.67
CA LYS A 123 -11.93 5.31 -17.62
C LYS A 123 -13.06 5.98 -18.39
N THR A 124 -12.95 7.28 -18.66
CA THR A 124 -13.87 7.97 -19.57
C THR A 124 -13.58 7.58 -21.02
N ASN A 125 -14.52 7.92 -21.90
CA ASN A 125 -14.21 8.09 -23.32
C ASN A 125 -13.12 9.16 -23.52
N GLU A 126 -12.57 9.21 -24.73
CA GLU A 126 -11.67 10.29 -25.15
C GLU A 126 -12.45 11.60 -25.14
N LEU A 127 -12.17 12.46 -24.15
CA LEU A 127 -12.90 13.72 -23.98
C LEU A 127 -12.25 14.86 -24.76
N VAL A 128 -10.91 14.92 -24.74
CA VAL A 128 -10.08 15.90 -25.43
C VAL A 128 -8.97 15.10 -26.10
N ASP A 129 -8.75 15.29 -27.40
CA ASP A 129 -7.82 14.54 -28.26
C ASP A 129 -6.71 13.78 -27.50
N LYS A 130 -6.79 12.44 -27.52
CA LYS A 130 -5.88 11.48 -26.86
C LYS A 130 -5.90 11.40 -25.32
N PHE A 131 -6.69 12.21 -24.61
CA PHE A 131 -6.82 12.12 -23.14
C PHE A 131 -8.04 11.32 -22.69
N LYS A 132 -7.81 10.41 -21.75
CA LYS A 132 -8.83 9.67 -20.99
C LYS A 132 -8.67 9.96 -19.51
N PHE A 133 -9.72 10.39 -18.83
CA PHE A 133 -9.68 10.52 -17.37
C PHE A 133 -10.02 9.18 -16.73
N PHE A 134 -9.50 8.93 -15.54
CA PHE A 134 -9.84 7.73 -14.79
C PHE A 134 -10.03 8.02 -13.30
N GLY A 135 -10.86 7.19 -12.68
CA GLY A 135 -10.95 7.03 -11.23
C GLY A 135 -10.63 5.59 -10.86
N LEU A 136 -10.07 5.37 -9.68
CA LEU A 136 -9.83 4.04 -9.13
C LEU A 136 -10.13 3.95 -7.64
N ILE A 137 -10.55 2.77 -7.22
CA ILE A 137 -10.75 2.43 -5.81
C ILE A 137 -10.45 0.95 -5.58
N GLY A 138 -9.85 0.60 -4.46
CA GLY A 138 -9.66 -0.80 -4.08
C GLY A 138 -8.72 -1.00 -2.93
N ILE A 139 -8.03 -2.14 -2.89
CA ILE A 139 -7.20 -2.54 -1.76
C ILE A 139 -5.74 -2.62 -2.22
N ASN A 140 -4.82 -2.07 -1.42
CA ASN A 140 -3.41 -2.38 -1.51
C ASN A 140 -3.06 -3.38 -0.43
N THR A 141 -2.30 -4.41 -0.78
CA THR A 141 -1.71 -5.31 0.20
C THR A 141 -0.20 -5.28 0.07
N GLY A 142 0.53 -5.45 1.18
CA GLY A 142 1.98 -5.43 1.16
C GLY A 142 2.63 -6.38 2.17
N ILE A 143 3.75 -6.96 1.77
CA ILE A 143 4.62 -7.80 2.61
C ILE A 143 5.90 -7.03 2.91
N ASN A 144 6.21 -6.86 4.18
CA ASN A 144 7.40 -6.18 4.68
C ASN A 144 8.64 -7.05 4.43
N ILE A 145 9.55 -6.55 3.61
CA ILE A 145 10.80 -7.24 3.28
C ILE A 145 12.01 -6.66 4.01
N ARG A 146 11.90 -5.43 4.55
CA ARG A 146 12.94 -4.76 5.33
C ARG A 146 12.31 -3.70 6.22
N ALA A 147 12.73 -3.68 7.48
CA ALA A 147 12.31 -2.67 8.45
C ALA A 147 13.53 -2.12 9.18
N LYS A 148 13.82 -0.84 8.96
CA LYS A 148 14.89 -0.11 9.62
C LYS A 148 14.33 1.10 10.35
N ALA A 149 15.03 1.60 11.34
CA ALA A 149 14.71 2.88 11.96
C ALA A 149 15.95 3.73 12.22
N ASP A 150 15.73 5.04 12.26
CA ASP A 150 16.68 6.02 12.78
C ASP A 150 16.06 6.62 14.05
N GLU A 151 16.82 6.67 15.12
CA GLU A 151 16.36 7.00 16.47
C GLU A 151 17.14 8.16 17.04
N TYR A 152 16.41 9.08 17.66
CA TYR A 152 16.98 10.16 18.45
C TYR A 152 16.24 10.27 19.78
N PHE A 153 16.93 9.94 20.87
CA PHE A 153 16.39 10.03 22.21
C PHE A 153 16.84 11.32 22.90
N LYS A 154 15.91 11.99 23.59
CA LYS A 154 16.20 13.18 24.40
C LYS A 154 15.50 13.12 25.76
N ASN A 155 16.29 13.30 26.81
CA ASN A 155 15.81 13.48 28.19
C ASN A 155 15.88 14.96 28.61
N SER A 156 15.07 15.37 29.59
CA SER A 156 15.07 16.70 30.21
C SER A 156 16.41 17.09 30.86
N SER A 157 17.28 16.11 31.15
CA SER A 157 18.53 16.31 31.92
C SER A 157 19.83 16.24 31.09
N THR A 158 19.81 16.65 29.82
CA THR A 158 20.98 16.75 28.90
C THR A 158 21.52 15.42 28.33
N TYR A 159 20.96 14.28 28.71
CA TYR A 159 21.29 12.99 28.08
C TYR A 159 20.47 12.77 26.80
N GLY A 160 21.15 12.40 25.73
CA GLY A 160 20.53 11.98 24.47
C GLY A 160 21.47 11.08 23.69
N TYR A 161 20.91 10.20 22.88
CA TYR A 161 21.66 9.33 21.97
C TYR A 161 20.98 9.33 20.61
N GLN A 162 21.76 8.99 19.59
CA GLN A 162 21.29 8.80 18.24
C GLN A 162 21.81 7.45 17.74
N ASP A 163 20.94 6.67 17.12
CA ASP A 163 21.29 5.43 16.45
C ASP A 163 20.57 5.36 15.11
N ASP A 164 21.30 5.04 14.05
CA ASP A 164 20.80 5.11 12.68
C ASP A 164 20.81 3.71 12.07
N ASN A 165 19.80 3.42 11.24
CA ASN A 165 19.67 2.16 10.51
C ASN A 165 19.63 0.90 11.42
N ILE A 166 19.00 1.02 12.60
CA ILE A 166 18.70 -0.10 13.49
C ILE A 166 17.72 -1.08 12.84
N ASP A 167 17.88 -2.38 13.06
CA ASP A 167 16.92 -3.38 12.59
C ASP A 167 15.70 -3.45 13.51
N ILE A 168 14.51 -3.20 12.95
CA ILE A 168 13.24 -3.21 13.69
C ILE A 168 12.25 -4.19 13.05
N LYS A 169 12.74 -5.26 12.42
CA LYS A 169 11.88 -6.25 11.77
C LYS A 169 10.95 -6.97 12.74
N ASP A 170 11.42 -7.24 13.96
CA ASP A 170 10.61 -7.89 15.00
C ASP A 170 9.58 -6.94 15.63
N GLU A 171 9.83 -5.64 15.56
CA GLU A 171 8.95 -4.56 16.03
C GLU A 171 7.98 -4.05 14.96
N THR A 172 7.93 -4.69 13.78
CA THR A 172 7.06 -4.27 12.68
C THR A 172 6.18 -5.40 12.18
N ALA A 173 5.00 -5.04 11.68
CA ALA A 173 4.09 -5.99 11.07
C ALA A 173 4.67 -6.50 9.74
N LEU A 174 4.50 -7.81 9.50
CA LEU A 174 4.89 -8.42 8.22
C LEU A 174 3.93 -8.02 7.11
N PHE A 175 2.64 -7.88 7.42
CA PHE A 175 1.60 -7.58 6.44
C PHE A 175 1.04 -6.19 6.68
N LYS A 176 0.75 -5.49 5.59
CA LYS A 176 -0.09 -4.28 5.61
C LYS A 176 -1.23 -4.40 4.60
N ALA A 177 -2.33 -3.74 4.91
CA ALA A 177 -3.40 -3.50 3.96
C ALA A 177 -3.93 -2.06 4.08
N SER A 178 -4.31 -1.49 2.95
CA SER A 178 -4.85 -0.14 2.84
C SER A 178 -5.93 -0.05 1.78
N LEU A 179 -6.84 0.91 1.94
CA LEU A 179 -7.75 1.33 0.90
C LEU A 179 -7.02 2.31 -0.02
N ILE A 180 -7.05 2.08 -1.33
CA ILE A 180 -6.57 3.01 -2.34
C ILE A 180 -7.77 3.70 -2.96
N VAL A 181 -7.71 5.02 -3.08
CA VAL A 181 -8.63 5.81 -3.90
C VAL A 181 -7.81 6.77 -4.72
N GLY A 182 -8.11 6.92 -6.01
CA GLY A 182 -7.33 7.80 -6.86
C GLY A 182 -8.05 8.25 -8.11
N ALA A 183 -7.47 9.23 -8.77
CA ALA A 183 -7.93 9.74 -10.05
C ALA A 183 -6.75 10.25 -10.87
N GLY A 184 -6.91 10.30 -12.19
CA GLY A 184 -5.86 10.74 -13.08
C GLY A 184 -6.27 10.84 -14.53
N ALA A 185 -5.27 10.99 -15.39
CA ALA A 185 -5.40 11.04 -16.83
C ALA A 185 -4.43 10.06 -17.50
N GLU A 186 -4.89 9.45 -18.58
CA GLU A 186 -4.12 8.64 -19.51
C GLU A 186 -4.02 9.41 -20.82
N TYR A 187 -2.79 9.71 -21.26
CA TYR A 187 -2.51 10.32 -22.56
C TYR A 187 -2.07 9.24 -23.54
N VAL A 188 -2.90 8.97 -24.54
CA VAL A 188 -2.68 7.95 -25.56
C VAL A 188 -1.71 8.49 -26.60
N ILE A 189 -0.46 8.03 -26.59
CA ILE A 189 0.52 8.41 -27.62
C ILE A 189 0.13 7.74 -28.93
N ASP A 190 -0.11 6.43 -28.86
CA ASP A 190 -0.44 5.52 -29.95
C ASP A 190 -1.34 4.38 -29.43
N GLU A 191 -1.90 3.54 -30.32
CA GLU A 191 -2.67 2.35 -29.95
C GLU A 191 -1.90 1.40 -29.01
N SER A 192 -0.57 1.42 -29.12
CA SER A 192 0.37 0.60 -28.38
C SER A 192 0.91 1.21 -27.08
N LEU A 193 0.69 2.51 -26.83
CA LEU A 193 1.41 3.24 -25.79
C LEU A 193 0.58 4.37 -25.22
N SER A 194 0.41 4.38 -23.90
CA SER A 194 -0.14 5.52 -23.17
C SER A 194 0.74 5.93 -21.99
N LEU A 195 0.78 7.23 -21.71
CA LEU A 195 1.31 7.79 -20.47
C LEU A 195 0.21 7.90 -19.43
N ILE A 196 0.53 7.67 -18.16
CA ILE A 196 -0.38 7.76 -17.03
C ILE A 196 0.15 8.82 -16.07
N ILE A 197 -0.71 9.76 -15.69
CA ILE A 197 -0.50 10.65 -14.56
C ILE A 197 -1.70 10.53 -13.63
N GLY A 198 -1.48 10.37 -12.33
CA GLY A 198 -2.59 10.27 -11.37
C GLY A 198 -2.17 10.54 -9.96
N ILE A 199 -3.15 10.84 -9.11
CA ILE A 199 -2.97 10.98 -7.67
C ILE A 199 -3.73 9.87 -6.98
N ASN A 200 -3.10 9.16 -6.05
CA ASN A 200 -3.79 8.21 -5.19
C ASN A 200 -3.58 8.56 -3.72
N PHE A 201 -4.62 8.37 -2.94
CA PHE A 201 -4.57 8.36 -1.50
C PHE A 201 -4.64 6.91 -1.02
N ASN A 202 -3.72 6.55 -0.14
CA ASN A 202 -3.69 5.26 0.52
C ASN A 202 -4.01 5.47 2.00
N ASN A 203 -5.15 4.93 2.41
CA ASN A 203 -5.63 4.93 3.79
C ASN A 203 -5.42 3.54 4.39
N GLY A 204 -4.37 3.38 5.21
CA GLY A 204 -4.12 2.15 5.93
C GLY A 204 -5.25 1.79 6.87
N PHE A 205 -5.45 0.49 7.12
CA PHE A 205 -6.36 0.02 8.16
C PHE A 205 -5.77 -1.13 8.98
N THR A 206 -4.52 -1.51 8.72
CA THR A 206 -3.76 -2.47 9.51
C THR A 206 -2.68 -1.75 10.31
N ASN A 207 -2.49 -2.17 11.56
CA ASN A 207 -1.35 -1.76 12.36
C ASN A 207 -0.03 -2.22 11.71
N VAL A 208 0.96 -1.33 11.60
CA VAL A 208 2.30 -1.66 11.08
C VAL A 208 3.38 -1.81 12.16
N LEU A 209 3.04 -1.53 13.42
CA LEU A 209 3.94 -1.64 14.57
C LEU A 209 3.65 -2.91 15.38
N LYS A 210 4.64 -3.35 16.16
CA LYS A 210 4.54 -4.42 17.15
C LYS A 210 5.32 -4.05 18.40
N GLY A 211 5.07 -4.77 19.48
CA GLY A 211 5.75 -4.59 20.75
C GLY A 211 5.03 -3.59 21.65
N ASN A 212 5.62 -3.36 22.81
CA ASN A 212 5.06 -2.52 23.85
C ASN A 212 5.96 -1.32 24.11
N ASN A 213 5.37 -0.25 24.62
CA ASN A 213 6.12 0.93 25.02
C ASN A 213 7.05 0.61 26.20
N THR A 214 8.31 1.04 26.12
CA THR A 214 9.31 0.73 27.16
C THR A 214 9.11 1.50 28.46
N ALA A 215 8.49 2.68 28.41
CA ALA A 215 8.11 3.46 29.59
C ALA A 215 6.77 3.02 30.19
N TYR A 216 5.88 2.44 29.36
CA TYR A 216 4.55 1.96 29.75
C TYR A 216 4.27 0.57 29.14
N PRO A 217 4.72 -0.52 29.78
CA PRO A 217 4.66 -1.87 29.21
C PRO A 217 3.26 -2.40 28.88
N ASP A 218 2.20 -1.83 29.48
CA ASP A 218 0.81 -2.18 29.21
C ASP A 218 0.27 -1.58 27.89
N ILE A 219 1.05 -0.69 27.26
CA ILE A 219 0.64 0.04 26.05
C ILE A 219 1.31 -0.60 24.83
N GLU A 220 0.50 -1.26 24.01
CA GLU A 220 0.93 -1.79 22.71
C GLU A 220 1.20 -0.67 21.71
N ALA A 221 2.28 -0.79 20.94
CA ALA A 221 2.59 0.12 19.85
C ALA A 221 1.62 -0.09 18.68
N LYS A 222 0.85 0.95 18.34
CA LYS A 222 -0.10 0.92 17.21
C LYS A 222 0.02 2.16 16.37
N ALA A 223 0.24 1.98 15.07
CA ALA A 223 0.15 3.07 14.11
C ALA A 223 -0.33 2.57 12.75
N ILE A 224 -1.13 3.41 12.09
CA ILE A 224 -1.73 3.14 10.79
C ILE A 224 -1.01 4.00 9.73
N PRO A 225 -0.54 3.41 8.62
CA PRO A 225 0.18 4.13 7.58
C PRO A 225 -0.77 4.87 6.62
N TYR A 226 -0.38 6.08 6.25
CA TYR A 226 -1.07 6.90 5.26
C TYR A 226 -0.07 7.46 4.26
N TYR A 227 -0.48 7.61 3.01
CA TYR A 227 0.31 8.34 2.02
C TYR A 227 -0.51 8.86 0.85
N PHE A 228 -0.09 10.01 0.32
CA PHE A 228 -0.52 10.56 -0.96
C PHE A 228 0.57 10.35 -1.99
N GLU A 229 0.24 9.66 -3.09
CA GLU A 229 1.18 9.33 -4.16
C GLU A 229 0.82 10.01 -5.49
N LEU A 230 1.85 10.52 -6.17
CA LEU A 230 1.78 10.95 -7.56
C LEU A 230 2.25 9.79 -8.43
N ASN A 231 1.33 9.14 -9.14
CA ASN A 231 1.65 8.07 -10.07
C ASN A 231 2.03 8.63 -11.44
N LEU A 232 3.22 8.29 -11.89
CA LEU A 232 3.74 8.57 -13.23
C LEU A 232 4.03 7.23 -13.88
N GLY A 233 3.35 6.91 -14.97
CA GLY A 233 3.45 5.58 -15.58
C GLY A 233 3.41 5.58 -17.10
N VAL A 234 3.79 4.43 -17.64
CA VAL A 234 3.73 4.12 -19.06
C VAL A 234 3.06 2.76 -19.19
N ILE A 235 2.06 2.63 -20.06
CA ILE A 235 1.31 1.40 -20.27
C ILE A 235 1.23 1.06 -21.77
N PHE A 236 1.26 -0.23 -22.09
CA PHE A 236 1.30 -0.79 -23.44
C PHE A 236 0.09 -1.72 -23.69
#